data_AF-A0A839AMA0-F1
#
_entry.id   AF-A0A839AMA0-F1
#
_cell.length_a   1.000
_cell.length_b   1.000
_cell.length_c   1.000
_cell.angle_alpha   90.00
_cell.angle_beta   90.00
_cell.angle_gamma   90.00
#
_symmetry.space_group_name_H-M   'P 1'
#
loop_
_entity.id
_entity.type
_entity.pdbx_description
1 polymer ?
#
loop_
_entity_poly.entity_id
_entity_poly.type
_entity_poly.pdbx_seq_one_letter_code
_entity_poly.pdbx_strand_id
1 'polypeptide(L)'
;MDREERLRRALRDHIDATGTSASAWCRRAGLSSDWLAAFLRNNSHDIGSTRLIALADAAGVSIDTLLNRDAYDRMSAIAAAAPVLEHRGVTATLGEIARETQIPIRDLIGQFENRDNLLVEAWLHLVRESAIPAMRAVNGECLTSRMDAYAGTVIGWMMPRLPFYIAFRAAITKGTHAQRESYRQVQQVIADAITDRVLRPSRELLPLDEETLRRTALVIYRELASVLVSCGLDEDEEFLVQDFLKSARAILSGKTLRP
;
A
#
# COMPACT_ATOMS: atom_id res chain seq x y z
N MET A 1 -24.15 -33.75 36.16
CA MET A 1 -23.15 -32.73 35.74
C MET A 1 -23.54 -32.29 34.34
N ASP A 2 -23.79 -30.98 34.15
CA ASP A 2 -24.17 -30.42 32.85
C ASP A 2 -23.04 -30.66 31.80
N ARG A 3 -23.40 -30.81 30.52
CA ARG A 3 -22.46 -30.96 29.41
C ARG A 3 -21.47 -29.78 29.36
N GLU A 4 -21.95 -28.58 29.66
CA GLU A 4 -21.14 -27.36 29.68
C GLU A 4 -20.11 -27.38 30.82
N GLU A 5 -20.51 -27.87 31.99
CA GLU A 5 -19.61 -28.03 33.13
C GLU A 5 -18.52 -29.08 32.88
N ARG A 6 -18.83 -30.16 32.15
CA ARG A 6 -17.82 -31.15 31.71
C ARG A 6 -16.79 -30.54 30.77
N LEU A 7 -17.21 -29.66 29.85
CA LEU A 7 -16.30 -28.99 28.91
C LEU A 7 -15.37 -28.00 29.60
N ARG A 8 -15.89 -27.23 30.57
CA ARG A 8 -15.07 -26.30 31.36
C ARG A 8 -14.03 -27.02 32.19
N ARG A 9 -14.41 -28.14 32.82
CA ARG A 9 -13.47 -28.98 33.56
C ARG A 9 -12.39 -29.52 32.62
N ALA A 10 -12.76 -30.11 31.48
CA ALA A 10 -11.79 -30.61 30.51
C ALA A 10 -10.83 -29.51 29.98
N LEU A 11 -11.32 -28.29 29.77
CA LEU A 11 -10.48 -27.16 29.35
C LEU A 11 -9.50 -26.72 30.46
N ARG A 12 -9.94 -26.66 31.72
CA ARG A 12 -9.06 -26.36 32.86
C ARG A 12 -7.99 -27.43 33.00
N ASP A 13 -8.39 -28.70 33.00
CA ASP A 13 -7.49 -29.83 33.11
C ASP A 13 -6.45 -29.84 31.97
N HIS A 14 -6.87 -29.46 30.75
CA HIS A 14 -5.96 -29.32 29.61
C HIS A 14 -4.97 -28.17 29.77
N ILE A 15 -5.43 -26.96 30.12
CA ILE A 15 -4.54 -25.81 30.36
C ILE A 15 -3.52 -26.16 31.45
N ASP A 16 -3.99 -26.76 32.55
CA ASP A 16 -3.13 -27.20 33.65
C ASP A 16 -2.11 -28.26 33.19
N ALA A 17 -2.52 -29.21 32.34
CA ALA A 17 -1.63 -30.23 31.77
C ALA A 17 -0.55 -29.65 30.84
N THR A 18 -0.79 -28.50 30.18
CA THR A 18 0.24 -27.84 29.37
C THR A 18 1.33 -27.14 30.20
N GLY A 19 1.12 -26.96 31.50
CA GLY A 19 2.05 -26.22 32.38
C GLY A 19 2.16 -24.72 32.05
N THR A 20 1.24 -24.18 31.26
CA THR A 20 1.21 -22.76 30.88
C THR A 20 0.10 -22.00 31.61
N SER A 21 0.32 -20.72 31.92
CA SER A 21 -0.74 -19.91 32.51
C SER A 21 -1.85 -19.64 31.49
N ALA A 22 -3.10 -19.51 31.95
CA ALA A 22 -4.25 -19.23 31.09
C ALA A 22 -4.03 -18.03 30.14
N SER A 23 -3.38 -16.96 30.63
CA SER A 23 -3.04 -15.78 29.82
C SER A 23 -1.94 -16.04 28.79
N ALA A 24 -0.99 -16.92 29.08
CA ALA A 24 0.03 -17.35 28.11
C ALA A 24 -0.58 -18.25 27.03
N TRP A 25 -1.47 -19.15 27.44
CA TRP A 25 -2.24 -20.01 26.56
C TRP A 25 -3.13 -19.20 25.60
N CYS A 26 -3.91 -18.23 26.11
CA CYS A 26 -4.73 -17.33 25.28
C CYS A 26 -3.90 -16.58 24.23
N ARG A 27 -2.72 -16.07 24.60
CA ARG A 27 -1.83 -15.38 23.65
C ARG A 27 -1.35 -16.29 22.52
N ARG A 28 -0.98 -17.53 22.83
CA ARG A 28 -0.57 -18.52 21.81
C ARG A 28 -1.73 -18.89 20.88
N ALA A 29 -2.94 -18.98 21.39
CA ALA A 29 -4.15 -19.24 20.62
C ALA A 29 -4.70 -18.00 19.87
N GLY A 30 -4.10 -16.81 20.05
CA GLY A 30 -4.56 -15.56 19.43
C GLY A 30 -5.86 -14.99 20.02
N LEU A 31 -6.14 -15.27 21.30
CA LEU A 31 -7.37 -14.87 22.01
C LEU A 31 -7.10 -13.79 23.07
N SER A 32 -8.14 -13.00 23.37
CA SER A 32 -8.16 -12.12 24.55
C SER A 32 -8.33 -12.95 25.84
N SER A 33 -7.60 -12.59 26.90
CA SER A 33 -7.73 -13.18 28.24
C SER A 33 -9.13 -13.00 28.85
N ASP A 34 -9.83 -11.92 28.48
CA ASP A 34 -11.15 -11.58 29.04
C ASP A 34 -12.23 -12.55 28.57
N TRP A 35 -12.09 -13.08 27.35
CA TRP A 35 -13.02 -14.04 26.77
C TRP A 35 -12.96 -15.39 27.51
N LEU A 36 -11.75 -15.89 27.80
CA LEU A 36 -11.57 -17.12 28.58
C LEU A 36 -12.11 -16.95 30.00
N ALA A 37 -11.84 -15.79 30.63
CA ALA A 37 -12.38 -15.48 31.96
C ALA A 37 -13.92 -15.41 31.96
N ALA A 38 -14.55 -14.97 30.88
CA ALA A 38 -16.02 -14.94 30.74
C ALA A 38 -16.61 -16.35 30.56
N PHE A 39 -15.98 -17.20 29.74
CA PHE A 39 -16.40 -18.59 29.54
C PHE A 39 -16.29 -19.43 30.81
N LEU A 40 -15.16 -19.30 31.54
CA LEU A 40 -14.95 -19.99 32.81
C LEU A 40 -15.89 -19.49 33.92
N ARG A 41 -16.43 -18.27 33.81
CA ARG A 41 -17.37 -17.65 34.75
C ARG A 41 -18.84 -17.86 34.38
N ASN A 42 -19.15 -18.86 33.56
CA ASN A 42 -20.54 -19.29 33.28
C ASN A 42 -21.34 -18.27 32.44
N ASN A 43 -20.67 -17.34 31.73
CA ASN A 43 -21.31 -16.22 31.02
C ASN A 43 -21.29 -16.35 29.48
N SER A 44 -20.90 -17.49 28.91
CA SER A 44 -20.84 -17.69 27.45
C SER A 44 -21.23 -19.10 27.05
N HIS A 45 -22.25 -19.22 26.19
CA HIS A 45 -22.77 -20.48 25.63
C HIS A 45 -22.02 -20.96 24.37
N ASP A 46 -20.87 -20.36 24.04
CA ASP A 46 -20.19 -20.60 22.77
C ASP A 46 -19.31 -21.87 22.77
N ILE A 47 -19.98 -23.03 22.72
CA ILE A 47 -19.38 -24.38 22.66
C ILE A 47 -18.58 -24.59 21.35
N GLY A 48 -18.93 -23.88 20.27
CA GLY A 48 -18.29 -23.99 18.97
C GLY A 48 -16.85 -23.48 19.02
N SER A 49 -16.67 -22.27 19.56
CA SER A 49 -15.36 -21.64 19.74
C SER A 49 -14.44 -22.48 20.65
N THR A 50 -14.93 -23.02 21.77
CA THR A 50 -14.12 -23.85 22.69
C THR A 50 -13.59 -25.12 22.03
N ARG A 51 -14.41 -25.80 21.21
CA ARG A 51 -13.99 -27.01 20.49
C ARG A 51 -12.93 -26.70 19.44
N LEU A 52 -13.09 -25.60 18.73
CA LEU A 52 -12.18 -25.17 17.68
C LEU A 52 -10.80 -24.81 18.26
N ILE A 53 -10.79 -24.16 19.43
CA ILE A 53 -9.56 -23.81 20.15
C ILE A 53 -8.84 -25.06 20.67
N ALA A 54 -9.57 -26.01 21.27
CA ALA A 54 -8.99 -27.27 21.74
C ALA A 54 -8.42 -28.13 20.58
N LEU A 55 -9.09 -28.12 19.41
CA LEU A 55 -8.59 -28.80 18.21
C LEU A 55 -7.28 -28.14 17.71
N ALA A 56 -7.21 -26.80 17.73
CA ALA A 56 -6.06 -26.04 17.25
C ALA A 56 -4.83 -26.29 18.11
N ASP A 57 -5.01 -26.27 19.44
CA ASP A 57 -3.94 -26.54 20.39
C ASP A 57 -3.47 -28.00 20.34
N ALA A 58 -4.39 -28.98 20.23
CA ALA A 58 -4.03 -30.39 20.08
C ALA A 58 -3.25 -30.69 18.79
N ALA A 59 -3.56 -29.95 17.72
CA ALA A 59 -2.83 -30.04 16.46
C ALA A 59 -1.54 -29.20 16.43
N GLY A 60 -1.27 -28.39 17.46
CA GLY A 60 -0.11 -27.50 17.51
C GLY A 60 -0.13 -26.39 16.46
N VAL A 61 -1.32 -26.03 15.95
CA VAL A 61 -1.50 -25.06 14.88
C VAL A 61 -2.42 -23.92 15.31
N SER A 62 -2.43 -22.81 14.56
CA SER A 62 -3.40 -21.74 14.81
C SER A 62 -4.81 -22.18 14.42
N ILE A 63 -5.84 -21.54 14.98
CA ILE A 63 -7.24 -21.77 14.59
C ILE A 63 -7.44 -21.51 13.09
N ASP A 64 -6.76 -20.52 12.54
CA ASP A 64 -6.86 -20.18 11.12
C ASP A 64 -6.25 -21.29 10.24
N THR A 65 -5.09 -21.84 10.63
CA THR A 65 -4.50 -23.03 10.00
C THR A 65 -5.45 -24.24 10.06
N LEU A 66 -6.12 -24.43 11.19
CA LEU A 66 -7.06 -25.53 11.39
C LEU A 66 -8.36 -25.37 10.57
N LEU A 67 -8.78 -24.13 10.36
CA LEU A 67 -9.88 -23.76 9.47
C LEU A 67 -9.46 -23.69 8.00
N ASN A 68 -8.22 -24.06 7.68
CA ASN A 68 -7.64 -23.94 6.34
C ASN A 68 -7.77 -22.52 5.76
N ARG A 69 -7.72 -21.52 6.65
CA ARG A 69 -7.64 -20.10 6.31
C ARG A 69 -6.16 -19.78 6.25
N ASP A 70 -5.57 -19.90 5.06
CA ASP A 70 -4.23 -19.38 4.86
C ASP A 70 -4.23 -17.88 5.17
N ALA A 71 -3.29 -17.43 5.98
CA ALA A 71 -3.09 -16.00 6.18
C ALA A 71 -2.83 -15.39 4.80
N TYR A 72 -3.63 -14.39 4.41
CA TYR A 72 -3.42 -13.67 3.17
C TYR A 72 -1.96 -13.21 3.12
N ASP A 73 -1.21 -13.56 2.08
CA ASP A 73 0.14 -13.03 1.96
C ASP A 73 0.08 -11.50 1.80
N ARG A 74 1.12 -10.82 2.31
CA ARG A 74 1.18 -9.36 2.33
C ARG A 74 0.99 -8.72 0.96
N MET A 75 1.53 -9.36 -0.08
CA MET A 75 1.44 -8.81 -1.42
C MET A 75 0.07 -8.99 -2.04
N SER A 76 -0.56 -10.14 -1.83
CA SER A 76 -1.95 -10.38 -2.21
C SER A 76 -2.89 -9.40 -1.51
N ALA A 77 -2.65 -9.09 -0.23
CA ALA A 77 -3.43 -8.09 0.49
C ALA A 77 -3.27 -6.68 -0.11
N ILE A 78 -2.04 -6.30 -0.47
CA ILE A 78 -1.75 -5.03 -1.17
C ILE A 78 -2.46 -4.98 -2.53
N ALA A 79 -2.30 -6.03 -3.34
CA ALA A 79 -2.87 -6.09 -4.69
C ALA A 79 -4.41 -6.04 -4.66
N ALA A 80 -5.03 -6.73 -3.69
CA ALA A 80 -6.48 -6.69 -3.50
C ALA A 80 -6.98 -5.33 -2.97
N ALA A 81 -6.21 -4.66 -2.10
CA ALA A 81 -6.59 -3.35 -1.56
C ALA A 81 -6.44 -2.21 -2.57
N ALA A 82 -5.52 -2.33 -3.55
CA ALA A 82 -5.20 -1.25 -4.49
C ALA A 82 -6.42 -0.69 -5.24
N PRO A 83 -7.34 -1.49 -5.82
CA PRO A 83 -8.54 -0.96 -6.48
C PRO A 83 -9.45 -0.14 -5.55
N VAL A 84 -9.60 -0.57 -4.30
CA VAL A 84 -10.41 0.15 -3.29
C VAL A 84 -9.76 1.49 -2.95
N LEU A 85 -8.42 1.49 -2.80
CA LEU A 85 -7.64 2.69 -2.52
C LEU A 85 -7.61 3.65 -3.70
N GLU A 86 -7.53 3.15 -4.95
CA GLU A 86 -7.63 3.95 -6.18
C GLU A 86 -8.95 4.72 -6.23
N HIS A 87 -10.07 4.06 -5.91
CA HIS A 87 -11.39 4.68 -5.96
C HIS A 87 -11.67 5.63 -4.79
N ARG A 88 -11.36 5.20 -3.55
CA ARG A 88 -11.77 5.92 -2.34
C ARG A 88 -10.70 6.83 -1.76
N GLY A 89 -9.43 6.59 -2.08
CA GLY A 89 -8.31 7.41 -1.63
C GLY A 89 -8.36 7.68 -0.13
N VAL A 90 -8.56 8.95 0.23
CA VAL A 90 -8.56 9.47 1.61
C VAL A 90 -9.71 8.93 2.47
N THR A 91 -10.83 8.50 1.89
CA THR A 91 -12.00 8.04 2.67
C THR A 91 -11.97 6.56 3.04
N ALA A 92 -11.11 5.75 2.40
CA ALA A 92 -11.04 4.31 2.64
C ALA A 92 -10.59 3.97 4.07
N THR A 93 -11.37 3.19 4.81
CA THR A 93 -10.95 2.61 6.11
C THR A 93 -10.49 1.16 5.95
N LEU A 94 -9.68 0.65 6.88
CA LEU A 94 -9.30 -0.78 6.89
C LEU A 94 -10.51 -1.71 6.94
N GLY A 95 -11.58 -1.31 7.61
CA GLY A 95 -12.82 -2.10 7.68
C GLY A 95 -13.62 -2.12 6.38
N GLU A 96 -13.59 -1.04 5.59
CA GLU A 96 -14.18 -1.03 4.25
C GLU A 96 -13.34 -1.83 3.27
N ILE A 97 -12.02 -1.68 3.33
CA ILE A 97 -11.09 -2.48 2.51
C ILE A 97 -11.32 -3.96 2.79
N ALA A 98 -11.30 -4.38 4.06
CA ALA A 98 -11.59 -5.76 4.46
C ALA A 98 -12.92 -6.29 3.90
N ARG A 99 -13.97 -5.47 3.94
CA ARG A 99 -15.31 -5.85 3.46
C ARG A 99 -15.33 -6.02 1.94
N GLU A 100 -14.71 -5.12 1.20
CA GLU A 100 -14.71 -5.12 -0.26
C GLU A 100 -13.77 -6.16 -0.86
N THR A 101 -12.62 -6.41 -0.22
CA THR A 101 -11.65 -7.41 -0.67
C THR A 101 -11.92 -8.81 -0.12
N GLN A 102 -12.89 -8.94 0.79
CA GLN A 102 -13.15 -10.16 1.56
C GLN A 102 -11.94 -10.66 2.37
N ILE A 103 -10.94 -9.80 2.59
CA ILE A 103 -9.82 -10.10 3.46
C ILE A 103 -10.27 -9.89 4.91
N PRO A 104 -10.06 -10.85 5.83
CA PRO A 104 -10.36 -10.65 7.22
C PRO A 104 -9.68 -9.39 7.77
N ILE A 105 -10.43 -8.51 8.42
CA ILE A 105 -9.89 -7.25 8.97
C ILE A 105 -8.72 -7.49 9.95
N ARG A 106 -8.75 -8.63 10.66
CA ARG A 106 -7.67 -9.07 11.55
C ARG A 106 -6.36 -9.30 10.79
N ASP A 107 -6.42 -9.82 9.58
CA ASP A 107 -5.23 -10.09 8.76
C ASP A 107 -4.64 -8.77 8.25
N LEU A 108 -5.49 -7.83 7.82
CA LEU A 108 -5.05 -6.48 7.47
C LEU A 108 -4.40 -5.77 8.67
N ILE A 109 -4.99 -5.84 9.86
CA ILE A 109 -4.41 -5.24 11.08
C ILE A 109 -3.11 -5.95 11.50
N GLY A 110 -3.05 -7.28 11.35
CA GLY A 110 -1.87 -8.07 11.68
C GLY A 110 -0.67 -7.79 10.76
N GLN A 111 -0.93 -7.42 9.52
CA GLN A 111 0.10 -7.12 8.53
C GLN A 111 0.44 -5.63 8.47
N PHE A 112 -0.57 -4.77 8.58
CA PHE A 112 -0.42 -3.32 8.48
C PHE A 112 -0.78 -2.71 9.83
N GLU A 113 0.23 -2.14 10.51
CA GLU A 113 0.07 -1.45 11.79
C GLU A 113 -1.07 -0.41 11.76
N ASN A 114 -1.24 0.24 10.62
CA ASN A 114 -2.33 1.15 10.36
C ASN A 114 -2.60 1.25 8.85
N ARG A 115 -3.66 1.99 8.51
CA ARG A 115 -4.06 2.28 7.14
C ARG A 115 -2.97 3.01 6.34
N ASP A 116 -2.25 3.93 6.95
CA ASP A 116 -1.23 4.73 6.27
C ASP A 116 -0.08 3.83 5.76
N ASN A 117 0.28 2.79 6.52
CA ASN A 117 1.25 1.79 6.08
C ASN A 117 0.77 1.03 4.84
N LEU A 118 -0.50 0.61 4.83
CA LEU A 118 -1.11 -0.03 3.65
C LEU A 118 -1.14 0.92 2.45
N LEU A 119 -1.54 2.18 2.64
CA LEU A 119 -1.55 3.20 1.57
C LEU A 119 -0.16 3.38 0.94
N VAL A 120 0.87 3.50 1.77
CA VAL A 120 2.24 3.67 1.30
C VAL A 120 2.71 2.46 0.51
N GLU A 121 2.53 1.27 1.05
CA GLU A 121 3.02 0.05 0.39
C GLU A 121 2.24 -0.26 -0.89
N ALA A 122 0.92 -0.07 -0.87
CA ALA A 122 0.10 -0.26 -2.05
C ALA A 122 0.43 0.75 -3.16
N TRP A 123 0.68 2.02 -2.81
CA TRP A 123 1.10 3.01 -3.80
C TRP A 123 2.45 2.65 -4.44
N LEU A 124 3.43 2.31 -3.60
CA LEU A 124 4.77 1.95 -4.08
C LEU A 124 4.76 0.69 -4.94
N HIS A 125 3.92 -0.29 -4.59
CA HIS A 125 3.72 -1.49 -5.40
C HIS A 125 3.07 -1.13 -6.74
N LEU A 126 1.97 -0.38 -6.73
CA LEU A 126 1.24 0.03 -7.93
C LEU A 126 2.13 0.80 -8.92
N VAL A 127 2.97 1.71 -8.42
CA VAL A 127 3.92 2.47 -9.25
C VAL A 127 4.98 1.56 -9.90
N ARG A 128 5.48 0.55 -9.17
CA ARG A 128 6.47 -0.41 -9.70
C ARG A 128 5.89 -1.30 -10.78
N GLU A 129 4.70 -1.82 -10.55
CA GLU A 129 4.07 -2.79 -11.46
C GLU A 129 3.43 -2.14 -12.69
N SER A 130 3.00 -0.87 -12.62
CA SER A 130 2.24 -0.26 -13.71
C SER A 130 2.82 1.05 -14.23
N ALA A 131 3.14 2.02 -13.38
CA ALA A 131 3.59 3.33 -13.83
C ALA A 131 4.98 3.28 -14.49
N ILE A 132 5.95 2.63 -13.84
CA ILE A 132 7.33 2.54 -14.36
C ILE A 132 7.37 1.83 -15.73
N PRO A 133 6.71 0.68 -15.93
CA PRO A 133 6.62 0.06 -17.25
C PRO A 133 5.99 0.98 -18.30
N ALA A 134 4.91 1.69 -17.97
CA ALA A 134 4.26 2.63 -18.89
C ALA A 134 5.21 3.78 -19.29
N MET A 135 5.93 4.37 -18.32
CA MET A 135 6.93 5.42 -18.59
C MET A 135 8.09 4.91 -19.46
N ARG A 136 8.50 3.65 -19.28
CA ARG A 136 9.52 3.00 -20.12
C ARG A 136 9.03 2.70 -21.54
N ALA A 137 7.73 2.65 -21.77
CA ALA A 137 7.17 2.44 -23.11
C ALA A 137 7.11 3.73 -23.96
N VAL A 138 7.33 4.89 -23.34
CA VAL A 138 7.34 6.20 -24.03
C VAL A 138 8.33 6.19 -25.19
N ASN A 139 7.87 6.67 -26.34
CA ASN A 139 8.65 6.81 -27.56
C ASN A 139 8.25 8.11 -28.29
N GLY A 140 9.11 8.59 -29.18
CA GLY A 140 8.87 9.79 -29.99
C GLY A 140 10.12 10.19 -30.76
N GLU A 141 9.92 10.85 -31.90
CA GLU A 141 10.99 11.19 -32.85
C GLU A 141 11.88 12.33 -32.34
N CYS A 142 11.29 13.32 -31.66
CA CYS A 142 11.98 14.48 -31.13
C CYS A 142 11.68 14.71 -29.63
N LEU A 143 12.46 15.58 -28.97
CA LEU A 143 12.30 15.88 -27.55
C LEU A 143 10.87 16.30 -27.20
N THR A 144 10.27 17.18 -28.00
CA THR A 144 8.89 17.65 -27.81
C THR A 144 7.91 16.48 -27.85
N SER A 145 7.94 15.65 -28.90
CA SER A 145 7.04 14.50 -29.01
C SER A 145 7.20 13.47 -27.86
N ARG A 146 8.43 13.28 -27.36
CA ARG A 146 8.70 12.39 -26.23
C ARG A 146 8.20 12.96 -24.91
N MET A 147 8.34 14.27 -24.71
CA MET A 147 7.79 14.97 -23.55
C MET A 147 6.26 14.95 -23.55
N ASP A 148 5.63 15.16 -24.70
CA ASP A 148 4.17 15.10 -24.86
C ASP A 148 3.65 13.68 -24.58
N ALA A 149 4.30 12.66 -25.16
CA ALA A 149 3.96 11.26 -24.92
C ALA A 149 4.16 10.85 -23.45
N TYR A 150 5.23 11.32 -22.81
CA TYR A 150 5.45 11.12 -21.37
C TYR A 150 4.35 11.79 -20.54
N ALA A 151 4.03 13.05 -20.83
CA ALA A 151 2.99 13.81 -20.13
C ALA A 151 1.64 13.08 -20.19
N GLY A 152 1.17 12.74 -21.39
CA GLY A 152 -0.09 12.02 -21.58
C GLY A 152 -0.10 10.66 -20.89
N THR A 153 0.99 9.89 -21.00
CA THR A 153 1.10 8.58 -20.35
C THR A 153 0.97 8.68 -18.83
N VAL A 154 1.68 9.62 -18.20
CA VAL A 154 1.70 9.73 -16.74
C VAL A 154 0.43 10.39 -16.21
N ILE A 155 -0.08 11.43 -16.88
CA ILE A 155 -1.31 12.11 -16.48
C ILE A 155 -2.50 11.15 -16.63
N GLY A 156 -2.65 10.49 -17.79
CA GLY A 156 -3.71 9.50 -18.01
C GLY A 156 -3.66 8.33 -17.01
N TRP A 157 -2.45 7.92 -16.58
CA TRP A 157 -2.30 6.92 -15.52
C TRP A 157 -2.66 7.47 -14.12
N MET A 158 -2.29 8.71 -13.81
CA MET A 158 -2.41 9.30 -12.47
C MET A 158 -3.81 9.84 -12.19
N MET A 159 -4.50 10.45 -13.16
CA MET A 159 -5.82 11.05 -12.98
C MET A 159 -6.85 10.13 -12.32
N PRO A 160 -7.09 8.89 -12.80
CA PRO A 160 -8.05 7.99 -12.15
C PRO A 160 -7.62 7.55 -10.73
N ARG A 161 -6.36 7.84 -10.35
CA ARG A 161 -5.74 7.46 -9.09
C ARG A 161 -5.43 8.66 -8.20
N LEU A 162 -5.87 9.86 -8.59
CA LEU A 162 -5.55 11.09 -7.87
C LEU A 162 -6.03 11.06 -6.40
N PRO A 163 -7.22 10.52 -6.06
CA PRO A 163 -7.62 10.36 -4.66
C PRO A 163 -6.64 9.49 -3.86
N PHE A 164 -6.13 8.41 -4.46
CA PHE A 164 -5.12 7.55 -3.85
C PHE A 164 -3.79 8.27 -3.68
N TYR A 165 -3.32 8.98 -4.71
CA TYR A 165 -2.08 9.75 -4.63
C TYR A 165 -2.13 10.81 -3.53
N ILE A 166 -3.26 11.50 -3.36
CA ILE A 166 -3.46 12.50 -2.29
C ILE A 166 -3.36 11.83 -0.92
N ALA A 167 -4.03 10.68 -0.73
CA ALA A 167 -3.96 9.92 0.52
C ALA A 167 -2.53 9.42 0.82
N PHE A 168 -1.86 8.88 -0.20
CA PHE A 168 -0.48 8.45 -0.15
C PHE A 168 0.46 9.60 0.27
N ARG A 169 0.32 10.80 -0.31
CA ARG A 169 1.13 11.99 0.01
C ARG A 169 1.03 12.38 1.48
N ALA A 170 -0.18 12.31 2.04
CA ALA A 170 -0.39 12.57 3.46
C ALA A 170 0.28 11.48 4.34
N ALA A 171 0.13 10.21 3.94
CA ALA A 171 0.68 9.06 4.65
C ALA A 171 2.22 9.02 4.63
N ILE A 172 2.86 9.18 3.46
CA ILE A 172 4.31 9.05 3.30
C ILE A 172 5.09 10.12 4.08
N THR A 173 4.50 11.30 4.26
CA THR A 173 5.07 12.37 5.09
C THR A 173 5.23 11.92 6.54
N LYS A 174 4.21 11.23 7.07
CA LYS A 174 4.17 10.68 8.44
C LYS A 174 4.82 9.30 8.57
N GLY A 175 5.12 8.65 7.44
CA GLY A 175 5.64 7.30 7.38
C GLY A 175 7.01 7.13 8.06
N THR A 176 7.45 5.89 8.17
CA THR A 176 8.76 5.54 8.72
C THR A 176 9.89 6.03 7.83
N HIS A 177 11.12 6.07 8.37
CA HIS A 177 12.30 6.36 7.56
C HIS A 177 12.45 5.37 6.39
N ALA A 178 12.21 4.07 6.64
CA ALA A 178 12.29 3.02 5.63
C ALA A 178 11.27 3.23 4.49
N GLN A 179 10.05 3.63 4.81
CA GLN A 179 9.02 3.95 3.81
C GLN A 179 9.43 5.16 2.95
N ARG A 180 9.91 6.24 3.57
CA ARG A 180 10.40 7.43 2.84
C ARG A 180 11.61 7.11 1.97
N GLU A 181 12.50 6.25 2.43
CA GLU A 181 13.63 5.74 1.64
C GLU A 181 13.15 4.94 0.43
N SER A 182 12.24 3.98 0.63
CA SER A 182 11.66 3.20 -0.46
C SER A 182 10.96 4.09 -1.49
N TYR A 183 10.28 5.16 -1.04
CA TYR A 183 9.70 6.13 -1.96
C TYR A 183 10.77 6.89 -2.76
N ARG A 184 11.83 7.37 -2.11
CA ARG A 184 12.95 8.04 -2.80
C ARG A 184 13.61 7.13 -3.84
N GLN A 185 13.77 5.84 -3.54
CA GLN A 185 14.28 4.86 -4.51
C GLN A 185 13.35 4.72 -5.72
N VAL A 186 12.02 4.66 -5.51
CA VAL A 186 11.05 4.64 -6.62
C VAL A 186 11.12 5.92 -7.45
N GLN A 187 11.25 7.09 -6.82
CA GLN A 187 11.44 8.36 -7.54
C GLN A 187 12.70 8.34 -8.40
N GLN A 188 13.79 7.73 -7.92
CA GLN A 188 15.02 7.59 -8.70
C GLN A 188 14.82 6.68 -9.92
N VAL A 189 14.14 5.54 -9.76
CA VAL A 189 13.85 4.63 -10.88
C VAL A 189 12.98 5.30 -11.95
N ILE A 190 12.02 6.13 -11.53
CA ILE A 190 11.22 6.95 -12.45
C ILE A 190 12.09 7.98 -13.16
N ALA A 191 12.94 8.69 -12.42
CA ALA A 191 13.86 9.67 -12.99
C ALA A 191 14.79 9.01 -14.03
N ASP A 192 15.31 7.83 -13.75
CA ASP A 192 16.14 7.07 -14.68
C ASP A 192 15.34 6.71 -15.95
N ALA A 193 14.07 6.29 -15.83
CA ALA A 193 13.23 6.01 -16.99
C ALA A 193 13.00 7.25 -17.87
N ILE A 194 12.76 8.42 -17.26
CA ILE A 194 12.60 9.70 -17.97
C ILE A 194 13.92 10.10 -18.63
N THR A 195 15.04 9.98 -17.92
CA THR A 195 16.37 10.26 -18.46
C THR A 195 16.64 9.40 -19.68
N ASP A 196 16.43 8.08 -19.57
CA ASP A 196 16.71 7.12 -20.63
C ASP A 196 15.84 7.34 -21.87
N ARG A 197 14.55 7.58 -21.68
CA ARG A 197 13.58 7.61 -22.78
C ARG A 197 13.33 8.98 -23.36
N VAL A 198 13.47 10.04 -22.57
CA VAL A 198 13.05 11.39 -22.98
C VAL A 198 14.26 12.31 -23.15
N LEU A 199 15.11 12.41 -22.12
CA LEU A 199 16.16 13.43 -22.08
C LEU A 199 17.44 13.00 -22.82
N ARG A 200 17.97 11.80 -22.55
CA ARG A 200 19.24 11.32 -23.12
C ARG A 200 19.22 11.26 -24.66
N PRO A 201 18.14 10.85 -25.34
CA PRO A 201 18.07 10.90 -26.81
C PRO A 201 18.17 12.32 -27.39
N SER A 202 18.03 13.35 -26.55
CA SER A 202 18.07 14.76 -26.94
C SER A 202 19.34 15.46 -26.48
N ARG A 203 20.40 14.71 -26.13
CA ARG A 203 21.65 15.25 -25.55
C ARG A 203 22.36 16.27 -26.44
N GLU A 204 22.19 16.19 -27.75
CA GLU A 204 22.72 17.20 -28.69
C GLU A 204 22.06 18.57 -28.49
N LEU A 205 20.78 18.59 -28.06
CA LEU A 205 20.02 19.81 -27.74
C LEU A 205 20.16 20.21 -26.26
N LEU A 206 20.50 19.25 -25.41
CA LEU A 206 20.66 19.40 -23.97
C LEU A 206 22.06 18.87 -23.57
N PRO A 207 23.13 19.66 -23.72
CA PRO A 207 24.50 19.23 -23.43
C PRO A 207 24.76 19.22 -21.91
N LEU A 208 23.97 18.44 -21.19
CA LEU A 208 24.04 18.23 -19.76
C LEU A 208 24.84 16.95 -19.49
N ASP A 209 25.57 16.92 -18.37
CA ASP A 209 26.14 15.68 -17.86
C ASP A 209 25.05 14.73 -17.34
N GLU A 210 25.42 13.46 -17.15
CA GLU A 210 24.48 12.41 -16.76
C GLU A 210 23.84 12.66 -15.39
N GLU A 211 24.57 13.28 -14.46
CA GLU A 211 24.02 13.63 -13.14
C GLU A 211 22.96 14.72 -13.25
N THR A 212 23.24 15.75 -14.05
CA THR A 212 22.32 16.86 -14.30
C THR A 212 21.08 16.37 -15.03
N LEU A 213 21.21 15.46 -16.01
CA LEU A 213 20.06 14.84 -16.67
C LEU A 213 19.13 14.13 -15.69
N ARG A 214 19.68 13.37 -14.72
CA ARG A 214 18.87 12.68 -13.70
C ARG A 214 18.22 13.64 -12.72
N ARG A 215 18.94 14.69 -12.29
CA ARG A 215 18.37 15.75 -11.44
C ARG A 215 17.22 16.46 -12.15
N THR A 216 17.40 16.82 -13.43
CA THR A 216 16.36 17.42 -14.26
C THR A 216 15.15 16.51 -14.41
N ALA A 217 15.36 15.21 -14.68
CA ALA A 217 14.28 14.23 -14.75
C ALA A 217 13.48 14.13 -13.44
N LEU A 218 14.17 14.14 -12.30
CA LEU A 218 13.52 14.13 -10.99
C LEU A 218 12.69 15.41 -10.73
N VAL A 219 13.21 16.58 -11.13
CA VAL A 219 12.46 17.85 -11.04
C VAL A 219 11.22 17.80 -11.93
N ILE A 220 11.34 17.33 -13.17
CA ILE A 220 10.20 17.15 -14.09
C ILE A 220 9.14 16.22 -13.48
N TYR A 221 9.54 15.10 -12.90
CA TYR A 221 8.60 14.19 -12.23
C TYR A 221 7.88 14.85 -11.04
N ARG A 222 8.60 15.62 -10.22
CA ARG A 222 8.02 16.33 -9.07
C ARG A 222 7.06 17.43 -9.49
N GLU A 223 7.36 18.13 -10.57
CA GLU A 223 6.51 19.17 -11.14
C GLU A 223 5.17 18.59 -11.60
N LEU A 224 5.18 17.45 -12.31
CA LEU A 224 3.97 16.75 -12.72
C LEU A 224 3.06 16.44 -11.52
N ALA A 225 3.66 15.90 -10.46
CA ALA A 225 2.99 15.63 -9.20
C ALA A 225 2.42 16.90 -8.52
N SER A 226 3.01 18.06 -8.78
CA SER A 226 2.54 19.36 -8.26
C SER A 226 1.34 19.87 -9.04
N VAL A 227 1.41 19.84 -10.37
CA VAL A 227 0.33 20.23 -11.30
C VAL A 227 -0.93 19.44 -10.96
N LEU A 228 -0.84 18.11 -10.90
CA LEU A 228 -2.00 17.25 -10.63
C LEU A 228 -2.67 17.49 -9.26
N VAL A 229 -1.89 17.91 -8.25
CA VAL A 229 -2.46 18.22 -6.92
C VAL A 229 -3.05 19.63 -6.89
N SER A 230 -2.51 20.55 -7.67
CA SER A 230 -2.90 21.97 -7.65
C SER A 230 -4.12 22.27 -8.53
N CYS A 231 -4.28 21.54 -9.63
CA CYS A 231 -5.33 21.76 -10.62
C CYS A 231 -6.69 21.12 -10.22
N GLY A 232 -6.73 20.23 -9.24
CA GLY A 232 -7.99 19.61 -8.79
C GLY A 232 -8.48 18.48 -9.71
N LEU A 233 -9.59 17.82 -9.32
CA LEU A 233 -10.14 16.64 -10.00
C LEU A 233 -10.99 16.97 -11.24
N ASP A 234 -11.34 18.24 -11.44
CA ASP A 234 -12.34 18.67 -12.43
C ASP A 234 -11.72 19.16 -13.75
N GLU A 235 -10.39 19.27 -13.82
CA GLU A 235 -9.68 19.72 -15.01
C GLU A 235 -9.53 18.60 -16.04
N ASP A 236 -9.60 18.96 -17.32
CA ASP A 236 -9.44 18.00 -18.40
C ASP A 236 -7.97 17.58 -18.59
N GLU A 237 -7.78 16.39 -19.18
CA GLU A 237 -6.45 15.82 -19.41
C GLU A 237 -5.58 16.71 -20.30
N GLU A 238 -6.19 17.32 -21.32
CA GLU A 238 -5.49 18.13 -22.32
C GLU A 238 -4.89 19.39 -21.67
N PHE A 239 -5.66 20.07 -20.82
CA PHE A 239 -5.22 21.22 -20.05
C PHE A 239 -4.06 20.86 -19.12
N LEU A 240 -4.18 19.76 -18.37
CA LEU A 240 -3.13 19.29 -17.45
C LEU A 240 -1.84 18.95 -18.19
N VAL A 241 -1.94 18.32 -19.36
CA VAL A 241 -0.79 18.03 -20.23
C VAL A 241 -0.14 19.32 -20.69
N GLN A 242 -0.91 20.30 -21.19
CA GLN A 242 -0.34 21.57 -21.66
C GLN A 242 0.32 22.38 -20.54
N ASP A 243 -0.28 22.44 -19.35
CA ASP A 243 0.30 23.17 -18.22
C ASP A 243 1.59 22.51 -17.74
N PHE A 244 1.60 21.18 -17.62
CA PHE A 244 2.82 20.44 -17.34
C PHE A 244 3.92 20.69 -18.39
N LEU A 245 3.59 20.66 -19.68
CA LEU A 245 4.56 20.88 -20.76
C LEU A 245 5.15 22.29 -20.71
N LYS A 246 4.35 23.29 -20.35
CA LYS A 246 4.81 24.66 -20.12
C LYS A 246 5.83 24.73 -18.98
N SER A 247 5.54 24.11 -17.84
CA SER A 247 6.49 24.02 -16.71
C SER A 247 7.76 23.24 -17.06
N ALA A 248 7.62 22.10 -17.75
CA ALA A 248 8.76 21.28 -18.15
C ALA A 248 9.71 22.03 -19.10
N ARG A 249 9.17 22.82 -20.05
CA ARG A 249 9.98 23.70 -20.92
C ARG A 249 10.71 24.78 -20.11
N ALA A 250 10.08 25.33 -19.06
CA ALA A 250 10.75 26.28 -18.18
C ALA A 250 11.92 25.64 -17.42
N ILE A 251 11.75 24.40 -16.95
CA ILE A 251 12.80 23.62 -16.27
C ILE A 251 13.96 23.34 -17.23
N LEU A 252 13.66 22.82 -18.43
CA LEU A 252 14.68 22.48 -19.44
C LEU A 252 15.45 23.71 -19.95
N SER A 253 14.85 24.90 -19.93
CA SER A 253 15.53 26.16 -20.28
C SER A 253 16.31 26.80 -19.12
N GLY A 254 16.38 26.15 -17.95
CA GLY A 254 17.09 26.65 -16.77
C GLY A 254 16.43 27.84 -16.07
N LYS A 255 15.19 28.19 -16.45
CA LYS A 255 14.44 29.32 -15.85
C LYS A 255 13.83 28.98 -14.48
N THR A 256 13.74 27.69 -14.17
CA THR A 256 13.21 27.15 -12.90
C THR A 256 14.16 26.11 -12.32
N LEU A 257 15.36 26.55 -11.92
CA LEU A 257 16.13 25.85 -10.89
C LEU A 257 16.21 26.77 -9.67
N ARG A 258 15.12 26.83 -8.89
CA ARG A 258 15.24 27.31 -7.51
C ARG A 258 15.80 26.15 -6.68
N PRO A 259 16.79 26.42 -5.79
CA PRO A 259 17.34 25.42 -4.89
C PRO A 259 16.27 24.84 -3.95
#